data_AF-A0A938SY22-F1
#
_entry.id   AF-A0A938SY22-F1
#
_cell.length_a   1.000
_cell.length_b   1.000
_cell.length_c   1.000
_cell.angle_alpha   90.00
_cell.angle_beta   90.00
_cell.angle_gamma   90.00
#
_symmetry.space_group_name_H-M   'P 1'
#
loop_
_entity.id
_entity.type
_entity.pdbx_description
1 polymer ?
#
loop_
_entity_poly.entity_id
_entity_poly.type
_entity_poly.pdbx_seq_one_letter_code
_entity_poly.pdbx_strand_id
1 'polypeptide(L)'
;MNGLAFPGTAKRRPLSANMGGPMSRTRKERVSSTLLGRDGGPIRCPRVIRLGLDFGGKAPVETLGRILAEEGYGSREDLREDFPMPERRLVCRPLPEGAERLPVAIGARAEVLRQALMLGLCTAQYFDPLRPVLWTEASLARGLELFDPAGFYA
;
A
#
# COMPACT_ATOMS: atom_id res chain seq x y z
N MET A 1 -53.96 4.91 64.62
CA MET A 1 -53.60 5.63 63.38
C MET A 1 -52.10 5.86 63.41
N ASN A 2 -51.33 5.01 62.73
CA ASN A 2 -49.87 5.11 62.69
C ASN A 2 -49.42 5.25 61.24
N GLY A 3 -48.80 6.39 60.94
CA GLY A 3 -48.22 6.70 59.63
C GLY A 3 -46.96 5.88 59.38
N LEU A 4 -46.89 5.23 58.22
CA LEU A 4 -45.71 4.52 57.74
C LEU A 4 -44.80 5.50 57.00
N ALA A 5 -43.66 5.77 57.61
CA ALA A 5 -42.55 6.52 57.04
C ALA A 5 -41.90 5.74 55.88
N PHE A 6 -41.58 6.45 54.79
CA PHE A 6 -40.77 5.94 53.69
C PHE A 6 -39.28 5.94 54.08
N PRO A 7 -38.56 4.80 54.01
CA PRO A 7 -37.13 4.81 54.19
C PRO A 7 -36.41 5.12 52.87
N GLY A 8 -35.61 6.18 52.90
CA GLY A 8 -34.22 6.19 52.41
C GLY A 8 -33.98 6.18 50.90
N THR A 9 -33.38 7.26 50.41
CA THR A 9 -32.71 7.35 49.11
C THR A 9 -31.61 6.28 48.99
N ALA A 10 -31.91 5.18 48.29
CA ALA A 10 -30.93 4.14 48.00
C ALA A 10 -29.84 4.70 47.07
N LYS A 11 -28.63 4.86 47.62
CA LYS A 11 -27.41 5.25 46.89
C LYS A 11 -27.14 4.21 45.78
N ARG A 12 -27.37 4.56 44.52
CA ARG A 12 -26.98 3.71 43.37
C ARG A 12 -25.47 3.51 43.38
N ARG A 13 -25.02 2.28 43.67
CA ARG A 13 -23.62 1.87 43.50
C ARG A 13 -23.28 1.85 42.01
N PRO A 14 -22.06 2.26 41.60
CA PRO A 14 -21.61 2.05 40.23
C PRO A 14 -21.51 0.55 39.97
N LEU A 15 -22.16 0.08 38.90
CA LEU A 15 -22.03 -1.29 38.42
C LEU A 15 -20.63 -1.45 37.82
N SER A 16 -19.76 -2.20 38.49
CA SER A 16 -18.50 -2.65 37.91
C SER A 16 -18.71 -4.04 37.31
N ALA A 17 -18.73 -4.14 35.99
CA ALA A 17 -18.63 -5.42 35.29
C ALA A 17 -17.16 -5.89 35.32
N ASN A 18 -16.86 -6.87 36.17
CA ASN A 18 -15.64 -7.66 36.04
C ASN A 18 -15.99 -8.94 35.28
N MET A 19 -15.66 -9.00 33.99
CA MET A 19 -15.67 -10.24 33.20
C MET A 19 -14.23 -10.68 32.94
N GLY A 20 -13.67 -11.45 33.88
CA GLY A 20 -12.61 -12.46 33.65
C GLY A 20 -11.16 -12.01 33.42
N GLY A 21 -10.29 -12.27 34.41
CA GLY A 21 -8.81 -12.33 34.32
C GLY A 21 -8.05 -11.24 35.10
N PRO A 22 -6.84 -11.51 35.64
CA PRO A 22 -6.10 -10.52 36.42
C PRO A 22 -5.76 -9.28 35.57
N MET A 23 -5.80 -8.13 36.23
CA MET A 23 -5.67 -6.79 35.66
C MET A 23 -4.30 -6.60 34.98
N SER A 24 -4.21 -6.91 33.67
CA SER A 24 -3.02 -6.73 32.82
C SER A 24 -2.74 -5.24 32.50
N ARG A 25 -2.61 -4.38 33.53
CA ARG A 25 -2.38 -2.93 33.34
C ARG A 25 -0.90 -2.54 33.17
N THR A 26 0.02 -3.50 33.21
CA THR A 26 1.46 -3.27 32.99
C THR A 26 2.02 -3.90 31.72
N ARG A 27 1.21 -4.65 30.95
CA ARG A 27 1.68 -5.27 29.71
C ARG A 27 1.45 -4.34 28.52
N LYS A 28 2.48 -3.60 28.12
CA LYS A 28 2.56 -2.99 26.78
C LYS A 28 3.13 -4.05 25.83
N GLU A 29 2.26 -4.72 25.10
CA GLU A 29 2.68 -5.57 23.99
C GLU A 29 2.53 -4.78 22.69
N ARG A 30 3.58 -4.74 21.86
CA ARG A 30 3.48 -4.16 20.52
C ARG A 30 2.73 -5.17 19.65
N VAL A 31 1.42 -5.02 19.55
CA VAL A 31 0.60 -5.80 18.63
C VAL A 31 0.87 -5.30 17.21
N SER A 32 1.82 -5.93 16.51
CA SER A 32 1.87 -5.85 15.05
C SER A 32 1.04 -7.01 14.50
N SER A 33 -0.27 -6.80 14.37
CA SER A 33 -1.09 -7.62 13.48
C SER A 33 -0.92 -7.04 12.08
N THR A 34 0.06 -7.55 11.34
CA THR A 34 0.12 -7.29 9.92
C THR A 34 -0.81 -8.32 9.27
N LEU A 35 -1.88 -7.85 8.62
CA LEU A 35 -2.66 -8.68 7.69
C LEU A 35 -1.79 -9.29 6.57
N LEU A 36 -0.55 -8.80 6.42
CA LEU A 36 0.35 -9.05 5.30
C LEU A 36 1.73 -9.61 5.70
N GLY A 37 1.90 -10.26 6.86
CA GLY A 37 3.10 -11.08 7.05
C GLY A 37 3.53 -11.34 8.49
N ARG A 38 3.25 -12.56 8.94
CA ARG A 38 4.19 -13.33 9.78
C ARG A 38 5.01 -14.20 8.83
N ASP A 39 6.32 -14.30 9.03
CA ASP A 39 7.26 -15.06 8.17
C ASP A 39 7.08 -16.60 8.20
N GLY A 40 5.91 -17.11 8.60
CA GLY A 40 5.64 -18.56 8.68
C GLY A 40 4.18 -18.96 8.91
N GLY A 41 3.20 -18.10 8.60
CA GLY A 41 1.77 -18.44 8.68
C GLY A 41 1.17 -18.85 7.32
N PRO A 42 -0.04 -19.46 7.27
CA PRO A 42 -0.68 -19.92 6.02
C PRO A 42 -1.17 -18.79 5.11
N ILE A 43 -1.03 -17.52 5.52
CA ILE A 43 -1.46 -16.35 4.75
C ILE A 43 -0.41 -16.05 3.69
N ARG A 44 -0.67 -16.44 2.44
CA ARG A 44 0.20 -16.18 1.29
C ARG A 44 -0.44 -15.11 0.41
N CYS A 45 -0.10 -13.84 0.59
CA CYS A 45 -0.33 -12.84 -0.45
C CYS A 45 0.83 -12.95 -1.45
N PRO A 46 0.68 -13.58 -2.61
CA PRO A 46 1.78 -13.71 -3.55
C PRO A 46 2.18 -12.31 -4.00
N ARG A 47 3.46 -11.96 -3.81
CA ARG A 47 4.06 -10.78 -4.41
C ARG A 47 3.98 -10.96 -5.92
N VAL A 48 3.30 -10.04 -6.59
CA VAL A 48 3.04 -10.15 -8.03
C VAL A 48 4.11 -9.38 -8.79
N ILE A 49 4.41 -8.13 -8.40
CA ILE A 49 5.29 -7.24 -9.17
C ILE A 49 6.10 -6.35 -8.24
N ARG A 50 7.35 -6.07 -8.61
CA ARG A 50 8.21 -5.07 -7.97
C ARG A 50 8.47 -3.94 -8.96
N LEU A 51 8.30 -2.70 -8.49
CA LEU A 51 8.46 -1.49 -9.26
C LEU A 51 9.42 -0.54 -8.54
N GLY A 52 10.32 0.08 -9.28
CA GLY A 52 11.17 1.12 -8.74
C GLY A 52 12.20 1.55 -9.76
N LEU A 53 12.22 2.84 -10.06
CA LEU A 53 13.18 3.46 -10.94
C LEU A 53 14.24 4.20 -10.13
N ASP A 54 15.48 4.16 -10.59
CA ASP A 54 16.58 4.99 -10.11
C ASP A 54 17.02 5.96 -11.21
N PHE A 55 16.82 7.24 -10.93
CA PHE A 55 17.12 8.34 -11.85
C PHE A 55 18.52 8.94 -11.65
N GLY A 56 19.29 8.48 -10.65
CA GLY A 56 20.63 9.00 -10.39
C GLY A 56 20.66 10.51 -10.11
N GLY A 57 19.64 11.05 -9.44
CA GLY A 57 19.52 12.46 -9.10
C GLY A 57 18.97 13.37 -10.22
N LYS A 58 18.65 12.83 -11.40
CA LYS A 58 17.98 13.58 -12.47
C LYS A 58 16.49 13.73 -12.20
N ALA A 59 15.88 14.79 -12.75
CA ALA A 59 14.44 15.01 -12.68
C ALA A 59 13.67 13.86 -13.36
N PRO A 60 12.90 13.04 -12.62
CA PRO A 60 12.13 11.91 -13.11
C PRO A 60 11.20 12.23 -14.28
N VAL A 61 10.38 13.28 -14.16
CA VAL A 61 9.35 13.60 -15.16
C VAL A 61 10.00 14.03 -16.48
N GLU A 62 10.99 14.91 -16.41
CA GLU A 62 11.73 15.37 -17.59
C GLU A 62 12.52 14.23 -18.25
N THR A 63 13.15 13.37 -17.44
CA THR A 63 13.91 12.23 -17.94
C THR A 63 13.02 11.27 -18.71
N LEU A 64 11.84 10.93 -18.18
CA LEU A 64 10.91 10.04 -18.86
C LEU A 64 10.20 10.70 -20.04
N GLY A 65 9.91 12.01 -19.97
CA GLY A 65 9.35 12.75 -21.11
C GLY A 65 10.29 12.70 -22.32
N ARG A 66 11.60 12.83 -22.08
CA ARG A 66 12.61 12.67 -23.13
C ARG A 66 12.68 11.23 -23.66
N ILE A 67 12.67 10.22 -22.78
CA ILE A 67 12.67 8.82 -23.21
C ILE A 67 11.43 8.48 -24.03
N LEU A 68 10.24 8.96 -23.63
CA LEU A 68 9.01 8.79 -24.41
C LEU A 68 9.16 9.33 -25.84
N ALA A 69 9.65 10.57 -25.96
CA ALA A 69 9.83 11.21 -27.25
C ALA A 69 10.90 10.51 -28.11
N GLU A 70 12.02 10.07 -27.50
CA GLU A 70 13.07 9.28 -28.16
C GLU A 70 12.53 7.95 -28.71
N GLU A 71 11.60 7.31 -27.99
CA GLU A 71 10.96 6.05 -28.39
C GLU A 71 9.72 6.24 -29.30
N GLY A 72 9.35 7.48 -29.60
CA GLY A 72 8.29 7.80 -30.57
C GLY A 72 6.86 7.83 -30.00
N TYR A 73 6.67 7.81 -28.69
CA TYR A 73 5.35 7.92 -28.06
C TYR A 73 4.87 9.37 -28.01
N GLY A 74 3.60 9.59 -28.33
CA GLY A 74 2.98 10.92 -28.29
C GLY A 74 2.51 11.30 -26.88
N SER A 75 2.12 10.31 -26.09
CA SER A 75 1.68 10.47 -24.70
C SER A 75 2.11 9.29 -23.83
N ARG A 76 2.03 9.46 -22.51
CA ARG A 76 2.26 8.38 -21.54
C ARG A 76 1.11 7.38 -21.51
N GLU A 77 -0.07 7.78 -22.00
CA GLU A 77 -1.24 6.92 -22.12
C GLU A 77 -1.05 5.89 -23.24
N ASP A 78 -0.32 6.24 -24.30
CA ASP A 78 -0.02 5.36 -25.45
C ASP A 78 0.70 4.07 -25.00
N LEU A 79 1.49 4.15 -23.94
CA LEU A 79 2.19 3.01 -23.33
C LEU A 79 1.24 1.85 -22.96
N ARG A 80 -0.05 2.11 -22.74
CA ARG A 80 -1.03 1.07 -22.39
C ARG A 80 -1.25 0.07 -23.52
N GLU A 81 -1.04 0.48 -24.76
CA GLU A 81 -1.24 -0.39 -25.93
C GLU A 81 -0.11 -1.41 -26.07
N ASP A 82 1.11 -1.02 -25.70
CA ASP A 82 2.32 -1.82 -25.91
C ASP A 82 2.73 -2.64 -24.69
N PHE A 83 2.30 -2.25 -23.49
CA PHE A 83 2.73 -2.88 -22.24
C PHE A 83 1.59 -3.62 -21.55
N PRO A 84 1.62 -4.98 -21.50
CA PRO A 84 0.62 -5.73 -20.76
C PRO A 84 0.73 -5.42 -19.27
N MET A 85 -0.42 -5.23 -18.64
CA MET A 85 -0.55 -4.83 -17.25
C MET A 85 -1.67 -5.62 -16.56
N PRO A 86 -1.62 -5.77 -15.22
CA PRO A 86 -2.69 -6.45 -14.49
C PRO A 86 -4.05 -5.77 -14.70
N GLU A 87 -5.07 -6.57 -15.03
CA GLU A 87 -6.43 -6.07 -15.29
C GLU A 87 -7.23 -5.73 -14.03
N ARG A 88 -6.74 -6.20 -12.87
CA ARG A 88 -7.37 -6.01 -11.56
C ARG A 88 -6.58 -5.05 -10.69
N ARG A 89 -7.26 -4.49 -9.70
CA ARG A 89 -6.65 -3.67 -8.66
C ARG A 89 -5.72 -4.50 -7.79
N LEU A 90 -4.54 -3.96 -7.48
CA LEU A 90 -3.54 -4.59 -6.63
C LEU A 90 -3.25 -3.70 -5.42
N VAL A 91 -2.80 -4.30 -4.32
CA VAL A 91 -2.39 -3.59 -3.11
C VAL A 91 -0.93 -3.19 -3.24
N CYS A 92 -0.63 -1.92 -2.99
CA CYS A 92 0.73 -1.39 -3.00
C CYS A 92 1.32 -1.37 -1.60
N ARG A 93 2.57 -1.81 -1.50
CA ARG A 93 3.41 -1.66 -0.32
C ARG A 93 4.67 -0.87 -0.72
N PRO A 94 5.16 0.07 0.10
CA PRO A 94 6.47 0.66 -0.12
C PRO A 94 7.56 -0.41 -0.24
N LEU A 95 8.42 -0.25 -1.24
CA LEU A 95 9.57 -1.12 -1.44
C LEU A 95 10.46 -1.08 -0.18
N PRO A 96 10.96 -2.23 0.32
CA PRO A 96 11.84 -2.25 1.49
C PRO A 96 13.13 -1.47 1.23
N GLU A 97 13.71 -0.95 2.31
CA GLU A 97 14.99 -0.25 2.25
C GLU A 97 16.10 -1.18 1.73
N GLY A 98 17.01 -0.62 0.90
CA GLY A 98 18.10 -1.38 0.28
C GLY A 98 17.69 -2.28 -0.90
N ALA A 99 16.41 -2.32 -1.24
CA ALA A 99 15.95 -3.07 -2.39
C ALA A 99 16.35 -2.36 -3.70
N GLU A 100 17.07 -3.08 -4.57
CA GLU A 100 17.40 -2.70 -5.94
C GLU A 100 16.24 -2.04 -6.74
N ARG A 101 16.59 -0.96 -7.42
CA ARG A 101 15.74 -0.23 -8.36
C ARG A 101 16.37 -0.30 -9.73
N LEU A 102 15.56 -0.27 -10.77
CA LEU A 102 16.04 -0.27 -12.14
C LEU A 102 16.73 1.07 -12.45
N PRO A 103 18.04 1.09 -12.77
CA PRO A 103 18.72 2.32 -13.12
C PRO A 103 18.28 2.78 -14.51
N VAL A 104 17.65 3.95 -14.59
CA VAL A 104 17.08 4.51 -15.83
C VAL A 104 18.15 4.80 -16.88
N ALA A 105 19.39 5.05 -16.45
CA ALA A 105 20.50 5.35 -17.35
C ALA A 105 20.93 4.16 -18.22
N ILE A 106 20.85 2.94 -17.69
CA ILE A 106 21.35 1.71 -18.34
C ILE A 106 20.25 0.66 -18.58
N GLY A 107 19.08 0.82 -17.96
CA GLY A 107 17.95 -0.09 -18.12
C GLY A 107 17.39 -0.05 -19.54
N ALA A 108 16.88 -1.20 -20.00
CA ALA A 108 16.21 -1.30 -21.29
C ALA A 108 15.00 -0.34 -21.33
N ARG A 109 14.84 0.39 -22.45
CA ARG A 109 13.82 1.44 -22.59
C ARG A 109 12.40 0.91 -22.36
N ALA A 110 12.09 -0.25 -22.94
CA ALA A 110 10.83 -0.94 -22.71
C ALA A 110 10.57 -1.26 -21.23
N GLU A 111 11.58 -1.69 -20.48
CA GLU A 111 11.44 -1.99 -19.05
C GLU A 111 11.21 -0.71 -18.23
N VAL A 112 11.99 0.34 -18.51
CA VAL A 112 11.87 1.64 -17.85
C VAL A 112 10.48 2.22 -18.07
N LEU A 113 9.99 2.23 -19.31
CA LEU A 113 8.68 2.75 -19.68
C LEU A 113 7.54 1.92 -19.08
N ARG A 114 7.67 0.58 -19.07
CA ARG A 114 6.68 -0.29 -18.40
C ARG A 114 6.56 0.02 -16.92
N GLN A 115 7.68 0.14 -16.21
CA GLN A 115 7.64 0.46 -14.78
C GLN A 115 7.12 1.88 -14.54
N ALA A 116 7.49 2.85 -15.37
CA ALA A 116 6.97 4.21 -15.30
C ALA A 116 5.45 4.28 -15.50
N LEU A 117 4.92 3.56 -16.49
CA LEU A 117 3.48 3.41 -16.72
C LEU A 117 2.80 2.89 -15.46
N MET A 118 3.26 1.76 -14.93
CA MET A 118 2.67 1.14 -13.74
C MET A 118 2.75 2.05 -12.51
N LEU A 119 3.88 2.73 -12.30
CA LEU A 119 4.04 3.70 -11.21
C LEU A 119 3.07 4.88 -11.35
N GLY A 120 2.77 5.33 -12.57
CA GLY A 120 1.78 6.37 -12.84
C GLY A 120 0.33 5.95 -12.54
N LEU A 121 0.07 4.63 -12.54
CA LEU A 121 -1.22 4.03 -12.19
C LEU A 121 -1.34 3.68 -10.70
N CYS A 122 -0.28 3.85 -9.93
CA CYS A 122 -0.30 3.61 -8.49
C CYS A 122 -0.78 4.84 -7.71
N THR A 123 -1.60 4.64 -6.69
CA THR A 123 -1.77 5.57 -5.56
C THR A 123 -0.78 5.18 -4.47
N ALA A 124 -0.84 5.81 -3.29
CA ALA A 124 -0.01 5.37 -2.16
C ALA A 124 -0.34 3.94 -1.69
N GLN A 125 -1.57 3.47 -1.94
CA GLN A 125 -2.10 2.23 -1.34
C GLN A 125 -2.52 1.18 -2.37
N TYR A 126 -2.87 1.58 -3.58
CA TYR A 126 -3.41 0.68 -4.61
C TYR A 126 -2.95 1.02 -6.01
N PHE A 127 -2.78 0.00 -6.83
CA PHE A 127 -2.71 0.10 -8.28
C PHE A 127 -4.13 -0.04 -8.85
N ASP A 128 -4.51 0.86 -9.76
CA ASP A 128 -5.79 0.79 -10.46
C ASP A 128 -5.54 0.91 -11.98
N PRO A 129 -5.84 -0.14 -12.77
CA PRO A 129 -5.58 -0.12 -14.20
C PRO A 129 -6.51 0.82 -14.98
N LEU A 130 -7.62 1.28 -14.40
CA LEU A 130 -8.60 2.12 -15.09
C LEU A 130 -8.36 3.62 -14.94
N ARG A 131 -7.45 4.04 -14.07
CA ARG A 131 -7.22 5.48 -13.83
C ARG A 131 -6.28 6.10 -14.88
N PRO A 132 -6.32 7.43 -15.08
CA PRO A 132 -5.36 8.12 -15.92
C PRO A 132 -3.91 7.91 -15.45
N VAL A 133 -2.95 7.88 -16.40
CA VAL A 133 -1.53 7.73 -16.08
C VAL A 133 -1.01 9.07 -15.57
N LEU A 134 -0.67 9.15 -14.28
CA LEU A 134 -0.17 10.38 -13.68
C LEU A 134 1.31 10.27 -13.36
N TRP A 135 2.14 11.00 -14.10
CA TRP A 135 3.55 11.16 -13.76
C TRP A 135 3.78 12.47 -13.03
N THR A 136 4.10 12.32 -11.75
CA THR A 136 4.63 13.35 -10.88
C THR A 136 5.95 12.87 -10.28
N GLU A 137 6.75 13.82 -9.80
CA GLU A 137 7.97 13.56 -9.03
C GLU A 137 7.79 12.46 -7.97
N ALA A 138 6.77 12.60 -7.12
CA ALA A 138 6.48 11.63 -6.06
C ALA A 138 6.06 10.25 -6.59
N SER A 139 5.31 10.20 -7.70
CA SER A 139 4.83 8.94 -8.26
C SER A 139 5.96 8.09 -8.87
N LEU A 140 6.98 8.75 -9.44
CA LEU A 140 8.10 8.12 -10.15
C LEU A 140 9.29 7.83 -9.22
N ALA A 141 9.50 8.67 -8.20
CA ALA A 141 10.62 8.52 -7.25
C ALA A 141 10.40 7.42 -6.20
N ARG A 142 9.17 6.90 -6.05
CA ARG A 142 8.87 5.82 -5.09
C ARG A 142 9.22 4.43 -5.67
N GLY A 143 9.49 3.49 -4.77
CA GLY A 143 9.50 2.06 -5.08
C GLY A 143 8.29 1.40 -4.45
N LEU A 144 7.68 0.45 -5.15
CA LEU A 144 6.50 -0.29 -4.68
C LEU A 144 6.61 -1.80 -4.95
N GLU A 145 6.06 -2.60 -4.05
CA GLU A 145 5.69 -3.99 -4.28
C GLU A 145 4.16 -4.08 -4.42
N LEU A 146 3.69 -4.81 -5.43
CA LEU A 146 2.28 -4.99 -5.73
C LEU A 146 1.85 -6.42 -5.38
N PHE A 147 0.75 -6.54 -4.65
CA PHE A 147 0.19 -7.79 -4.16
C PHE A 147 -1.23 -7.98 -4.66
N ASP A 148 -1.59 -9.23 -4.97
CA ASP A 148 -2.96 -9.58 -5.27
C ASP A 148 -3.78 -9.75 -3.98
N PRO A 149 -4.82 -8.93 -3.74
CA PRO A 149 -5.68 -9.09 -2.56
C PRO A 149 -6.53 -10.36 -2.62
N ALA A 150 -6.89 -10.86 -3.80
CA ALA A 150 -7.75 -12.04 -3.95
C ALA A 150 -7.02 -13.35 -3.59
N GLY A 151 -5.69 -13.39 -3.69
CA GLY A 151 -4.87 -14.52 -3.25
C GLY A 151 -4.93 -14.81 -1.75
N PHE A 152 -5.60 -13.95 -0.96
CA PHE A 152 -5.82 -14.15 0.47
C PHE A 152 -6.90 -15.19 0.80
N TYR A 153 -7.91 -15.34 -0.07
CA TYR A 153 -9.07 -16.23 0.17
C TYR A 153 -9.07 -17.49 -0.71
N ALA A 154 -7.99 -17.71 -1.46
CA ALA A 154 -7.84 -18.87 -2.35
C ALA A 154 -7.24 -20.09 -1.62
#